data_AF-X1UHD6-F1
#
_entry.id   AF-X1UHD6-F1
#
_cell.length_a   1.000
_cell.length_b   1.000
_cell.length_c   1.000
_cell.angle_alpha   90.00
_cell.angle_beta   90.00
_cell.angle_gamma   90.00
#
_symmetry.space_group_name_H-M   'P 1'
#
loop_
_entity.id
_entity.type
_entity.pdbx_description
1 polymer ?
#
loop_
_entity_poly.entity_id
_entity_poly.type
_entity_poly.pdbx_seq_one_letter_code
_entity_poly.pdbx_strand_id
1 'polypeptide(L)'
;MVSKKLYRDINWMKYHYGDLEESTCKIAKTCDCNPCTVWCWLRKFQIKTRGASEAQCLSSNHVEITKGLTEFLNGLLLGDGCLETSGWTSQYKNSSSKEVYLEWLKGRFGDYKIEQSGHIFERESWHTFPGSGARLLRDITYYYSSRRYVELDSFQKIFYRKLTEVELLEKPWR
;
A
#
# COMPACT_ATOMS: atom_id res chain seq x y z
N MET A 1 30.26 -25.91 -17.94
CA MET A 1 29.55 -26.52 -16.79
C MET A 1 28.07 -26.46 -17.09
N VAL A 2 27.38 -27.61 -17.21
CA VAL A 2 25.94 -27.63 -17.49
C VAL A 2 25.23 -27.10 -16.25
N SER A 3 24.65 -25.90 -16.33
CA SER A 3 23.80 -25.35 -15.27
C SER A 3 22.72 -26.37 -14.92
N LYS A 4 22.78 -26.90 -13.68
CA LYS A 4 21.78 -27.85 -13.19
C LYS A 4 20.45 -27.11 -13.19
N LYS A 5 19.49 -27.61 -13.97
CA LYS A 5 18.17 -26.98 -14.12
C LYS A 5 17.35 -27.18 -12.83
N LEU A 6 17.63 -26.36 -11.80
CA LEU A 6 17.04 -26.45 -10.46
C LEU A 6 15.51 -26.42 -10.47
N TYR A 7 14.92 -25.68 -11.40
CA TYR A 7 13.46 -25.63 -11.63
C TYR A 7 12.82 -26.97 -12.03
N ARG A 8 13.61 -28.02 -12.32
CA ARG A 8 13.15 -29.38 -12.57
C ARG A 8 13.11 -30.24 -11.31
N ASP A 9 13.52 -29.71 -10.16
CA ASP A 9 13.42 -30.38 -8.87
C ASP A 9 12.14 -29.88 -8.16
N ILE A 10 11.23 -30.80 -7.85
CA ILE A 10 9.95 -30.49 -7.21
C ILE A 10 10.11 -29.92 -5.81
N ASN A 11 11.10 -30.40 -5.04
CA ASN A 11 11.31 -29.94 -3.66
C ASN A 11 11.88 -28.54 -3.67
N TRP A 12 12.85 -28.29 -4.56
CA TRP A 12 13.38 -26.95 -4.78
C TRP A 12 12.29 -25.97 -5.21
N MET A 13 11.44 -26.37 -6.15
CA MET A 13 10.31 -25.54 -6.60
C MET A 13 9.28 -25.27 -5.50
N LYS A 14 8.94 -26.27 -4.68
CA LYS A 14 8.02 -26.08 -3.54
C LYS A 14 8.59 -25.12 -2.50
N TYR A 15 9.87 -25.24 -2.17
CA TYR A 15 10.52 -24.36 -1.22
C TYR A 15 10.61 -22.92 -1.73
N HIS A 16 11.10 -22.71 -2.96
CA HIS A 16 11.27 -21.36 -3.50
C HIS A 16 9.95 -20.67 -3.84
N TYR A 17 9.04 -21.38 -4.51
CA TYR A 17 7.75 -20.80 -4.87
C TYR A 17 6.78 -20.79 -3.70
N GLY A 18 6.68 -21.87 -2.92
CA GLY A 18 5.74 -21.99 -1.81
C GLY A 18 6.24 -21.29 -0.56
N ASP A 19 7.32 -21.80 0.03
CA ASP A 19 7.76 -21.38 1.38
C ASP A 19 8.44 -20.00 1.40
N LEU A 20 9.28 -19.70 0.41
CA LEU A 20 9.95 -18.40 0.27
C LEU A 20 9.12 -17.37 -0.50
N GLU A 21 7.97 -17.79 -0.99
CA GLU A 21 7.03 -16.99 -1.78
C GLU A 21 7.61 -16.26 -3.00
N GLU A 22 8.70 -16.76 -3.58
CA GLU A 22 9.36 -16.09 -4.68
C GLU A 22 8.48 -16.02 -5.93
N SER A 23 8.57 -14.91 -6.66
CA SER A 23 7.86 -14.77 -7.93
C SER A 23 8.49 -15.65 -9.01
N THR A 24 7.68 -16.05 -9.99
CA THR A 24 8.18 -16.83 -11.15
C THR A 24 9.29 -16.10 -11.89
N CYS A 25 9.28 -14.77 -11.92
CA CYS A 25 10.34 -13.95 -12.51
C CYS A 25 11.65 -14.02 -11.72
N LYS A 26 11.59 -13.99 -10.38
CA LYS A 26 12.77 -14.12 -9.53
C LYS A 26 13.39 -15.51 -9.66
N ILE A 27 12.57 -16.54 -9.59
CA ILE A 27 12.99 -17.94 -9.79
C ILE A 27 13.63 -18.12 -11.17
N ALA A 28 13.01 -17.55 -12.21
CA ALA A 28 13.52 -17.60 -13.58
C ALA A 28 14.88 -16.91 -13.72
N LYS A 29 15.06 -15.75 -13.09
CA LYS A 29 16.36 -15.04 -13.03
C LYS A 29 17.43 -15.87 -12.33
N THR A 30 17.10 -16.50 -11.19
CA THR A 30 18.01 -17.39 -10.46
C THR A 30 18.40 -18.61 -11.28
N CYS A 31 17.46 -19.13 -12.07
CA CYS A 31 17.66 -20.32 -12.92
C CYS A 31 18.20 -20.02 -14.31
N ASP A 32 18.44 -18.74 -14.64
CA ASP A 32 18.77 -18.26 -15.99
C ASP A 32 17.84 -18.84 -17.08
N CYS A 33 16.53 -18.71 -16.87
CA CYS A 33 15.52 -19.21 -17.79
C CYS A 33 14.36 -18.24 -17.99
N ASN A 34 13.44 -18.56 -18.90
CA ASN A 34 12.25 -17.74 -19.13
C ASN A 34 11.19 -18.00 -18.03
N PRO A 35 10.52 -16.97 -17.47
CA PRO A 35 9.43 -17.14 -16.51
C PRO A 35 8.32 -18.11 -16.93
N CYS A 36 8.00 -18.20 -18.23
CA CYS A 36 7.06 -19.19 -18.76
C CYS A 36 7.54 -20.62 -18.54
N THR A 37 8.85 -20.87 -18.55
CA THR A 37 9.43 -22.18 -18.23
C THR A 37 9.11 -22.55 -16.78
N VAL A 38 9.34 -21.65 -15.83
CA VAL A 38 9.02 -21.86 -14.42
C VAL A 38 7.52 -22.18 -14.24
N TRP A 39 6.65 -21.41 -14.90
CA TRP A 39 5.21 -21.64 -14.88
C TRP A 39 4.79 -23.02 -15.43
N CYS A 40 5.38 -23.45 -16.55
CA CYS A 40 5.14 -24.79 -17.09
C CYS A 40 5.54 -25.89 -16.10
N TRP A 41 6.63 -25.71 -15.36
CA TRP A 41 7.08 -26.67 -14.34
C TRP A 41 6.21 -26.67 -13.09
N LEU A 42 5.74 -25.52 -12.62
CA LEU A 42 4.74 -25.44 -11.54
C LEU A 42 3.49 -26.26 -11.91
N ARG A 43 2.98 -26.09 -13.14
CA ARG A 43 1.84 -26.89 -13.64
C ARG A 43 2.16 -28.37 -13.75
N LYS A 44 3.35 -28.73 -14.26
CA LYS A 44 3.78 -30.12 -14.39
C LYS A 44 3.88 -30.83 -13.04
N PHE A 45 4.29 -30.12 -11.99
CA PHE A 45 4.34 -30.61 -10.62
C PHE A 45 3.02 -30.48 -9.85
N GLN A 46 1.97 -29.94 -10.48
CA GLN A 46 0.69 -29.67 -9.84
C GLN A 46 0.82 -28.81 -8.57
N ILE A 47 1.82 -27.92 -8.56
CA ILE A 47 1.97 -26.93 -7.50
C ILE A 47 0.90 -25.86 -7.72
N LYS A 48 0.05 -25.64 -6.72
CA LYS A 48 -1.02 -24.63 -6.78
C LYS A 48 -0.39 -23.27 -7.08
N THR A 49 -0.75 -22.70 -8.22
CA THR A 49 -0.30 -21.36 -8.61
C THR A 49 -1.15 -20.30 -7.92
N ARG A 50 -0.51 -19.19 -7.57
CA ARG A 50 -1.17 -18.02 -7.00
C ARG A 50 -2.19 -17.42 -7.96
N GLY A 51 -3.27 -16.89 -7.39
CA GLY A 51 -4.17 -16.02 -8.14
C GLY A 51 -3.48 -14.70 -8.50
N ALA A 52 -4.03 -13.96 -9.48
CA ALA A 52 -3.51 -12.65 -9.87
C ALA A 52 -3.47 -11.69 -8.66
N SER A 53 -4.52 -11.70 -7.84
CA SER A 53 -4.62 -10.92 -6.59
C SER A 53 -3.49 -11.21 -5.62
N GLU A 54 -3.23 -12.50 -5.34
CA GLU A 54 -2.21 -12.94 -4.39
C GLU A 54 -0.79 -12.60 -4.91
N ALA A 55 -0.55 -12.80 -6.21
CA ALA A 55 0.71 -12.40 -6.84
C ALA A 55 0.94 -10.88 -6.78
N GLN A 56 -0.13 -10.08 -6.88
CA GLN A 56 -0.05 -8.63 -6.75
C GLN A 56 0.27 -8.21 -5.31
N CYS A 57 -0.35 -8.84 -4.30
CA CYS A 57 -0.04 -8.55 -2.89
C CYS A 57 1.45 -8.78 -2.58
N LEU A 58 2.01 -9.93 -2.98
CA LEU A 58 3.41 -10.28 -2.69
C LEU A 58 4.45 -9.41 -3.40
N SER A 59 4.05 -8.72 -4.47
CA SER A 59 4.92 -7.79 -5.19
C SER A 59 4.71 -6.33 -4.75
N SER A 60 3.76 -6.08 -3.87
CA SER A 60 3.46 -4.75 -3.33
C SER A 60 4.42 -4.38 -2.20
N ASN A 61 4.38 -3.12 -1.75
CA ASN A 61 5.18 -2.72 -0.59
C ASN A 61 4.56 -3.29 0.69
N HIS A 62 5.44 -3.60 1.64
CA HIS A 62 5.07 -4.13 2.94
C HIS A 62 5.61 -3.25 4.06
N VAL A 63 4.83 -3.09 5.12
CA VAL A 63 5.22 -2.34 6.31
C VAL A 63 4.77 -3.08 7.57
N GLU A 64 5.62 -3.06 8.59
CA GLU A 64 5.27 -3.59 9.89
C GLU A 64 4.35 -2.62 10.64
N ILE A 65 3.13 -3.07 10.95
CA ILE A 65 2.17 -2.29 11.75
C ILE A 65 2.52 -2.40 13.24
N THR A 66 3.46 -1.57 13.66
CA THR A 66 3.82 -1.44 15.09
C THR A 66 2.73 -0.70 15.86
N LYS A 67 2.75 -0.81 17.20
CA LYS A 67 1.87 -0.02 18.08
C LYS A 67 2.03 1.48 17.84
N GLY A 68 3.27 1.95 17.71
CA GLY A 68 3.55 3.37 17.45
C GLY A 68 3.01 3.85 16.10
N LEU A 69 3.17 3.05 15.04
CA LEU A 69 2.58 3.36 13.74
C LEU A 69 1.04 3.37 13.81
N THR A 70 0.45 2.44 14.56
CA THR A 70 -1.00 2.36 14.76
C THR A 70 -1.56 3.62 15.43
N GLU A 71 -0.95 4.03 16.55
CA GLU A 71 -1.34 5.25 17.27
C GLU A 71 -1.16 6.50 16.38
N PHE A 72 -0.06 6.56 15.63
CA PHE A 72 0.21 7.64 14.70
C PHE A 72 -0.83 7.72 13.58
N LEU A 73 -1.13 6.60 12.90
CA LEU A 73 -2.15 6.52 11.87
C LEU A 73 -3.54 6.87 12.41
N ASN A 74 -3.90 6.40 13.60
CA ASN A 74 -5.19 6.76 14.21
C ASN A 74 -5.31 8.27 14.42
N GLY A 75 -4.27 8.93 14.94
CA GLY A 75 -4.27 10.38 15.09
C GLY A 75 -4.42 11.12 13.76
N LEU A 76 -3.71 10.65 12.73
CA LEU A 76 -3.78 11.23 11.39
C LEU A 76 -5.15 11.06 10.72
N LEU A 77 -5.79 9.90 10.88
CA LEU A 77 -7.07 9.57 10.25
C LEU A 77 -8.28 10.12 11.00
N LEU A 78 -8.12 10.52 12.25
CA LEU A 78 -9.11 11.31 12.99
C LEU A 78 -9.08 12.79 12.58
N GLY A 79 -7.98 13.25 11.98
CA GLY A 79 -7.84 14.60 11.40
C GLY A 79 -8.14 14.61 9.90
N ASP A 80 -7.30 15.33 9.15
CA ASP A 80 -7.47 15.55 7.70
C ASP A 80 -6.86 14.46 6.81
N GLY A 81 -6.26 13.42 7.41
CA GLY A 81 -5.67 12.31 6.68
C GLY A 81 -6.69 11.31 6.18
N CYS A 82 -6.38 10.60 5.09
CA CYS A 82 -7.19 9.48 4.63
C CYS A 82 -6.36 8.32 4.10
N LEU A 83 -6.93 7.11 4.12
CA LEU A 83 -6.40 5.95 3.41
C LEU A 83 -7.21 5.70 2.14
N GLU A 84 -6.54 5.69 1.00
CA GLU A 84 -7.13 5.36 -0.30
C GLU A 84 -6.75 3.94 -0.71
N THR A 85 -7.75 3.07 -0.85
CA THR A 85 -7.58 1.68 -1.29
C THR A 85 -7.60 1.56 -2.81
N SER A 86 -6.73 0.70 -3.34
CA SER A 86 -6.76 0.25 -4.74
C SER A 86 -6.40 -1.23 -4.80
N GLY A 87 -7.40 -2.08 -5.04
CA GLY A 87 -7.25 -3.53 -4.97
C GLY A 87 -7.03 -3.99 -3.53
N TRP A 88 -5.83 -4.49 -3.25
CA TRP A 88 -5.43 -5.09 -1.96
C TRP A 88 -4.39 -4.26 -1.21
N THR A 89 -4.21 -3.01 -1.63
CA THR A 89 -3.21 -2.11 -1.08
C THR A 89 -3.85 -0.75 -0.83
N SER A 90 -3.36 -0.06 0.18
CA SER A 90 -3.78 1.31 0.48
C SER A 90 -2.59 2.22 0.60
N GLN A 91 -2.81 3.49 0.26
CA GLN A 91 -1.87 4.58 0.51
C GLN A 91 -2.50 5.60 1.44
N TYR A 92 -1.68 6.20 2.29
CA TYR A 92 -2.07 7.35 3.07
C TYR A 92 -1.96 8.62 2.22
N LYS A 93 -2.96 9.49 2.31
CA LYS A 93 -2.99 10.82 1.70
C LYS A 93 -3.28 11.89 2.74
N ASN A 94 -2.70 13.06 2.54
CA ASN A 94 -2.99 14.26 3.31
C ASN A 94 -2.80 15.48 2.41
N SER A 95 -3.57 16.53 2.67
CA SER A 95 -3.41 17.83 2.04
C SER A 95 -3.39 18.93 3.07
N SER A 96 -2.53 19.93 2.89
CA SER A 96 -2.40 21.04 3.82
C SER A 96 -2.02 22.32 3.10
N SER A 97 -2.41 23.48 3.65
CA SER A 97 -1.89 24.79 3.21
C SER A 97 -0.46 25.06 3.70
N LYS A 98 0.12 24.16 4.51
CA LYS A 98 1.46 24.28 5.08
C LYS A 98 2.37 23.18 4.55
N GLU A 99 3.20 23.50 3.56
CA GLU A 99 4.19 22.56 2.99
C GLU A 99 5.11 21.95 4.06
N VAL A 100 5.59 22.77 4.99
CA VAL A 100 6.46 22.35 6.11
C VAL A 100 5.84 21.23 6.95
N TYR A 101 4.52 21.22 7.11
CA TYR A 101 3.82 20.14 7.80
C TYR A 101 3.89 18.82 7.02
N LEU A 102 3.76 18.87 5.69
CA LEU A 102 3.84 17.67 4.85
C LEU A 102 5.27 17.12 4.75
N GLU A 103 6.29 17.98 4.77
CA GLU A 103 7.69 17.52 4.87
C GLU A 103 7.98 16.89 6.24
N TRP A 104 7.45 17.45 7.33
CA TRP A 104 7.50 16.80 8.65
C TRP A 104 6.80 15.44 8.64
N LEU A 105 5.60 15.37 8.06
CA LEU A 105 4.79 14.16 7.95
C LEU A 105 5.52 13.06 7.15
N LYS A 106 6.16 13.43 6.03
CA LYS A 106 7.02 12.55 5.25
C LYS A 106 8.17 12.00 6.08
N GLY A 107 8.86 12.86 6.85
CA GLY A 107 9.92 12.43 7.77
C GLY A 107 9.42 11.41 8.80
N ARG A 108 8.25 11.67 9.40
CA ARG A 108 7.61 10.77 10.36
C ARG A 108 7.20 9.43 9.76
N PHE A 109 6.71 9.40 8.53
CA PHE A 109 6.45 8.15 7.82
C PHE A 109 7.75 7.39 7.51
N GLY A 110 8.84 8.11 7.21
CA GLY A 110 10.17 7.55 7.03
C GLY A 110 10.67 6.77 8.25
N ASP A 111 10.36 7.23 9.47
CA ASP A 111 10.69 6.52 10.72
C ASP A 111 10.06 5.12 10.78
N TYR A 112 8.92 4.91 10.08
CA TYR A 112 8.22 3.64 9.94
C TYR A 112 8.50 2.91 8.63
N LYS A 113 9.50 3.35 7.85
CA LYS A 113 9.83 2.82 6.52
C LYS A 113 8.67 2.93 5.51
N ILE A 114 7.79 3.90 5.71
CA ILE A 114 6.74 4.26 4.75
C ILE A 114 7.29 5.37 3.87
N GLU A 115 7.46 5.06 2.59
CA GLU A 115 8.01 5.99 1.61
C GLU A 115 6.91 6.84 0.98
N GLN A 116 7.29 8.02 0.52
CA GLN A 116 6.45 8.87 -0.31
C GLN A 116 6.30 8.30 -1.73
N SER A 117 5.11 8.48 -2.32
CA SER A 117 4.89 8.34 -3.75
C SER A 117 5.05 9.70 -4.45
N GLY A 118 5.96 9.79 -5.41
CA GLY A 118 6.24 11.04 -6.14
C GLY A 118 6.84 12.14 -5.25
N HIS A 119 6.42 13.39 -5.48
CA HIS A 119 6.88 14.58 -4.76
C HIS A 119 5.70 15.32 -4.14
N ILE A 120 5.96 16.12 -3.10
CA ILE A 120 4.95 17.04 -2.58
C ILE A 120 4.76 18.10 -3.66
N PHE A 121 3.52 18.33 -4.07
CA PHE A 121 3.21 19.28 -5.13
C PHE A 121 2.18 20.29 -4.66
N GLU A 122 2.35 21.49 -5.18
CA GLU A 122 1.46 22.62 -4.97
C GLU A 122 0.28 22.56 -5.96
N ARG A 123 -0.90 22.89 -5.47
CA ARG A 123 -2.08 23.15 -6.29
C ARG A 123 -2.66 24.50 -5.93
N GLU A 124 -2.74 25.35 -6.94
CA GLU A 124 -3.44 26.62 -6.86
C GLU A 124 -4.92 26.44 -7.22
N SER A 125 -5.81 27.02 -6.40
CA SER A 125 -7.24 27.03 -6.64
C SER A 125 -7.78 28.46 -6.59
N TRP A 126 -8.74 28.73 -7.48
CA TRP A 126 -9.41 30.02 -7.60
C TRP A 126 -10.89 29.83 -7.30
N HIS A 127 -11.39 30.55 -6.29
CA HIS A 127 -12.80 30.44 -5.87
C HIS A 127 -13.53 31.76 -6.11
N THR A 128 -14.72 31.66 -6.70
CA THR A 128 -15.69 32.77 -6.78
C THR A 128 -16.84 32.48 -5.83
N PHE A 129 -17.04 33.37 -4.85
CA PHE A 129 -18.17 33.25 -3.92
C PHE A 129 -19.37 34.02 -4.50
N PRO A 130 -20.52 33.37 -4.71
CA PRO A 130 -21.74 34.08 -5.09
C PRO A 130 -22.12 35.09 -4.00
N GLY A 131 -22.36 36.35 -4.39
CA GLY A 131 -22.86 37.40 -3.49
C GLY A 131 -21.83 38.32 -2.82
N SER A 132 -20.52 38.10 -3.00
CA SER A 132 -19.47 38.94 -2.38
C SER A 132 -18.82 39.98 -3.30
N GLY A 133 -19.37 40.19 -4.50
CA GLY A 133 -18.75 41.05 -5.51
C GLY A 133 -17.41 40.45 -5.99
N ALA A 134 -17.46 39.29 -6.62
CA ALA A 134 -16.37 38.64 -7.37
C ALA A 134 -14.95 38.85 -6.82
N ARG A 135 -14.70 38.56 -5.53
CA ARG A 135 -13.34 38.47 -5.02
C ARG A 135 -12.75 37.11 -5.40
N LEU A 136 -11.71 37.12 -6.23
CA LEU A 136 -10.89 35.96 -6.51
C LEU A 136 -9.99 35.71 -5.29
N LEU A 137 -10.25 34.63 -4.55
CA LEU A 137 -9.32 34.14 -3.55
C LEU A 137 -8.37 33.13 -4.20
N ARG A 138 -7.08 33.34 -3.94
CA ARG A 138 -6.00 32.44 -4.34
C ARG A 138 -5.66 31.56 -3.15
N ASP A 139 -5.96 30.28 -3.26
CA ASP A 139 -5.63 29.29 -2.23
C ASP A 139 -4.55 28.33 -2.74
N ILE A 140 -3.54 28.11 -1.92
CA ILE A 140 -2.42 27.20 -2.20
C ILE A 140 -2.57 26.00 -1.27
N THR A 141 -2.65 24.81 -1.87
CA THR A 141 -2.75 23.54 -1.16
C THR A 141 -1.65 22.59 -1.63
N TYR A 142 -0.94 22.00 -0.68
CA TYR A 142 0.07 20.99 -0.92
C TYR A 142 -0.51 19.59 -0.69
N TYR A 143 0.01 18.60 -1.41
CA TYR A 143 -0.45 17.22 -1.31
C TYR A 143 0.69 16.25 -0.99
N TYR A 144 0.42 15.33 -0.08
CA TYR A 144 1.27 14.19 0.24
C TYR A 144 0.53 12.88 -0.05
N SER A 145 1.25 11.91 -0.63
CA SER A 145 0.79 10.52 -0.74
C SER A 145 1.93 9.61 -0.38
N SER A 146 1.68 8.61 0.47
CA SER A 146 2.63 7.50 0.64
C SER A 146 2.60 6.60 -0.61
N ARG A 147 3.59 5.70 -0.70
CA ARG A 147 3.45 4.48 -1.50
C ARG A 147 2.33 3.62 -0.95
N ARG A 148 1.91 2.63 -1.73
CA ARG A 148 0.84 1.69 -1.38
C ARG A 148 1.40 0.50 -0.64
N TYR A 149 0.75 0.12 0.45
CA TYR A 149 1.14 -0.99 1.32
C TYR A 149 -0.05 -1.92 1.54
N VAL A 150 0.23 -3.23 1.63
CA VAL A 150 -0.79 -4.25 1.88
C VAL A 150 -1.40 -4.07 3.27
N GLU A 151 -0.57 -3.81 4.28
CA GLU A 151 -1.00 -3.76 5.67
C GLU A 151 -1.84 -2.50 5.97
N LEU A 152 -1.62 -1.41 5.22
CA LEU A 152 -2.47 -0.23 5.30
C LEU A 152 -3.89 -0.50 4.80
N ASP A 153 -4.11 -1.47 3.91
CA ASP A 153 -5.45 -1.88 3.49
C ASP A 153 -6.20 -2.63 4.59
N SER A 154 -5.52 -3.55 5.28
CA SER A 154 -6.07 -4.20 6.47
C SER A 154 -6.44 -3.16 7.54
N PHE A 155 -5.56 -2.18 7.77
CA PHE A 155 -5.81 -1.09 8.70
C PHE A 155 -7.02 -0.23 8.29
N GLN A 156 -7.09 0.17 7.02
CA GLN A 156 -8.20 0.93 6.44
C GLN A 156 -9.54 0.22 6.72
N LYS A 157 -9.62 -1.09 6.45
CA LYS A 157 -10.85 -1.86 6.61
C LYS A 157 -11.32 -1.93 8.06
N ILE A 158 -10.39 -1.91 9.01
CA ILE A 158 -10.70 -1.84 10.44
C ILE A 158 -11.21 -0.44 10.79
N PHE A 159 -10.50 0.60 10.34
CA PHE A 159 -10.79 1.99 10.69
C PHE A 159 -12.13 2.49 10.09
N TYR A 160 -12.36 2.23 8.80
CA TYR A 160 -13.57 2.65 8.09
C TYR A 160 -14.67 1.58 8.10
N ARG A 161 -14.54 0.54 8.94
CA ARG A 161 -15.59 -0.48 9.05
C ARG A 161 -16.88 0.21 9.46
N LYS A 162 -17.95 0.02 8.69
CA LYS A 162 -19.28 0.37 9.16
C LYS A 162 -19.57 -0.47 10.41
N LEU A 163 -19.83 0.22 11.52
CA LEU A 163 -20.38 -0.44 12.70
C LEU A 163 -21.78 -0.94 12.35
N THR A 164 -22.13 -2.10 12.87
CA THR A 164 -23.51 -2.59 12.81
C THR A 164 -24.40 -1.75 13.74
N GLU A 165 -25.72 -1.74 13.51
CA GLU A 165 -26.66 -1.04 14.42
C GLU A 165 -26.52 -1.48 15.88
N VAL A 166 -26.27 -2.78 16.11
CA VAL A 166 -26.05 -3.33 17.46
C VAL A 166 -24.79 -2.72 18.10
N GLU A 167 -23.69 -2.63 17.36
CA GLU A 167 -22.44 -2.03 17.86
C GLU A 167 -22.53 -0.51 18.08
N LEU A 168 -23.41 0.17 17.35
CA LEU A 168 -23.70 1.59 17.57
C LEU A 168 -24.51 1.81 18.85
N LEU A 169 -25.44 0.91 19.17
CA LEU A 169 -26.28 0.99 20.36
C LEU A 169 -25.52 0.60 21.64
N GLU A 170 -24.53 -0.28 21.55
CA GLU A 170 -23.74 -0.74 22.70
C GLU A 170 -22.55 0.17 23.05
N LYS A 171 -22.17 1.12 22.20
CA LYS A 171 -21.11 2.08 22.54
C LYS A 171 -21.67 3.15 23.47
N PRO A 172 -21.21 3.24 24.73
CA PRO A 172 -21.55 4.37 25.57
C PRO A 172 -20.92 5.60 24.93
N TRP A 173 -21.76 6.54 24.50
CA TRP A 173 -21.31 7.88 24.14
C TRP A 173 -20.52 8.43 25.34
N ARG A 174 -19.20 8.53 25.19
CA ARG A 174 -18.29 9.14 26.17
C ARG A 174 -17.83 10.49 25.65
#